data_AF-A0A2R5F9F9-F1
#
_entry.id   AF-A0A2R5F9F9-F1
#
_cell.length_a   1.000
_cell.length_b   1.000
_cell.length_c   1.000
_cell.angle_alpha   90.00
_cell.angle_beta   90.00
_cell.angle_gamma   90.00
#
_symmetry.space_group_name_H-M   'P 1'
#
loop_
_entity.id
_entity.type
_entity.pdbx_description
1 polymer ?
#
loop_
_entity_poly.entity_id
_entity_poly.type
_entity_poly.pdbx_seq_one_letter_code
_entity_poly.pdbx_strand_id
1 'polypeptide(L)'
;MPYSLDPAFYNHVRLSLMRLGEPIHLSMGKLQVTLQLEGQQWTAYFMPESDMPLIRWQDFDVHRSGLNEPVACTLLLYHYQSWLMFPQILAEMDRQLHRLLEDLPNRPEMGWKPRRLDTR
;
A
#
# COMPACT_ATOMS: atom_id res chain seq x y z
N MET A 1 -5.43 -13.47 8.71
CA MET A 1 -5.57 -13.20 10.16
C MET A 1 -5.91 -11.73 10.36
N PRO A 2 -6.71 -11.37 11.38
CA PRO A 2 -6.97 -9.97 11.70
C PRO A 2 -5.66 -9.22 12.01
N TYR A 3 -5.53 -8.00 11.49
CA TYR A 3 -4.36 -7.16 11.66
C TYR A 3 -4.80 -5.70 11.83
N SER A 4 -4.06 -4.96 12.65
CA SER A 4 -4.26 -3.53 12.86
C SER A 4 -3.09 -2.79 12.21
N LEU A 5 -3.34 -2.19 11.05
CA LEU A 5 -2.33 -1.48 10.28
C LEU A 5 -2.16 -0.06 10.80
N ASP A 6 -0.91 0.39 10.89
CA ASP A 6 -0.59 1.76 11.22
C ASP A 6 -1.26 2.73 10.22
N PRO A 7 -2.01 3.74 10.70
CA PRO A 7 -2.72 4.67 9.84
C PRO A 7 -1.79 5.46 8.91
N ALA A 8 -0.55 5.73 9.32
CA ALA A 8 0.40 6.49 8.50
C ALA A 8 0.70 5.77 7.19
N PHE A 9 0.97 4.47 7.25
CA PHE A 9 1.20 3.66 6.05
C PHE A 9 -0.04 3.63 5.15
N TYR A 10 -1.23 3.42 5.72
CA TYR A 10 -2.47 3.41 4.95
C TYR A 10 -2.74 4.75 4.26
N ASN A 11 -2.65 5.84 5.01
CA ASN A 11 -2.87 7.18 4.49
C ASN A 11 -1.89 7.52 3.37
N HIS A 12 -0.62 7.19 3.55
CA HIS A 12 0.41 7.48 2.57
C HIS A 12 0.19 6.68 1.27
N VAL A 13 -0.10 5.38 1.37
CA VAL A 13 -0.44 4.58 0.18
C VAL A 13 -1.68 5.14 -0.52
N ARG A 14 -2.74 5.48 0.22
CA ARG A 14 -3.96 6.07 -0.37
C ARG A 14 -3.67 7.38 -1.08
N LEU A 15 -2.86 8.26 -0.49
CA LEU A 15 -2.44 9.52 -1.13
C LEU A 15 -1.63 9.25 -2.40
N SER A 16 -0.68 8.33 -2.34
CA SER A 16 0.16 7.94 -3.47
C SER A 16 -0.66 7.38 -4.61
N LEU A 17 -1.61 6.48 -4.35
CA LEU A 17 -2.52 5.94 -5.37
C LEU A 17 -3.36 7.03 -6.05
N MET A 18 -3.80 8.04 -5.29
CA MET A 18 -4.54 9.18 -5.85
C MET A 18 -3.69 10.08 -6.75
N ARG A 19 -2.38 10.23 -6.46
CA ARG A 19 -1.47 11.13 -7.18
C ARG A 19 -0.71 10.48 -8.32
N LEU A 20 -0.25 9.25 -8.12
CA LEU A 20 0.58 8.49 -9.05
C LEU A 20 -0.25 7.54 -9.93
N GLY A 21 -1.50 7.28 -9.56
CA GLY A 21 -2.36 6.28 -10.20
C GLY A 21 -2.28 4.93 -9.50
N GLU A 22 -3.10 4.00 -9.98
CA GLU A 22 -3.22 2.64 -9.45
C GLU A 22 -3.20 1.65 -10.64
N PRO A 23 -2.50 0.50 -10.53
CA PRO A 23 -1.66 0.07 -9.40
C PRO A 23 -0.30 0.78 -9.33
N ILE A 24 0.29 0.85 -8.13
CA ILE A 24 1.71 1.24 -7.95
C ILE A 24 2.54 -0.04 -7.75
N HIS A 25 3.61 -0.18 -8.53
CA HIS A 25 4.58 -1.26 -8.39
C HIS A 25 5.88 -0.73 -7.81
N LEU A 26 6.34 -1.32 -6.70
CA LEU A 26 7.58 -0.98 -6.02
C LEU A 26 8.52 -2.19 -6.03
N SER A 27 9.80 -1.96 -6.31
CA SER A 27 10.83 -3.00 -6.25
C SER A 27 11.74 -2.73 -5.06
N MET A 28 11.83 -3.70 -4.14
CA MET A 28 12.58 -3.62 -2.88
C MET A 28 13.81 -4.53 -2.97
N GLY A 29 14.79 -4.15 -3.79
CA GLY A 29 15.95 -5.00 -4.10
C GLY A 29 16.72 -5.51 -2.87
N LYS A 30 16.83 -4.73 -1.79
CA LYS A 30 17.47 -5.18 -0.54
C LYS A 30 16.71 -6.30 0.18
N LEU A 31 15.38 -6.31 0.04
CA LEU A 31 14.51 -7.30 0.65
C LEU A 31 14.21 -8.47 -0.30
N GLN A 32 14.62 -8.36 -1.58
CA GLN A 32 14.21 -9.27 -2.65
C GLN A 32 12.68 -9.40 -2.66
N VAL A 33 11.97 -8.28 -2.68
CA VAL A 33 10.50 -8.25 -2.70
C VAL A 33 10.02 -7.26 -3.74
N THR A 34 8.93 -7.57 -4.43
CA THR A 34 8.14 -6.57 -5.16
C THR A 34 6.81 -6.36 -4.46
N LEU A 35 6.36 -5.12 -4.41
CA LEU A 35 5.10 -4.73 -3.78
C LEU A 35 4.18 -4.10 -4.81
N GLN A 36 3.00 -4.66 -4.94
CA GLN A 36 1.91 -4.10 -5.74
C GLN A 36 0.87 -3.50 -4.81
N LEU A 37 0.59 -2.21 -5.01
CA LEU A 37 -0.36 -1.45 -4.21
C LEU A 37 -1.61 -1.15 -5.04
N GLU A 38 -2.75 -1.59 -4.53
CA GLU A 38 -4.09 -1.28 -5.01
C GLU A 38 -4.92 -0.69 -3.86
N GLY A 39 -6.03 -0.04 -4.18
CA GLY A 39 -6.90 0.60 -3.20
C GLY A 39 -7.57 -0.40 -2.25
N GLN A 40 -7.74 -1.65 -2.67
CA GLN A 40 -8.39 -2.72 -1.90
C GLN A 40 -7.42 -3.73 -1.29
N GLN A 41 -6.21 -3.86 -1.84
CA GLN A 41 -5.22 -4.83 -1.37
C GLN A 41 -3.80 -4.40 -1.69
N TRP A 42 -2.85 -4.79 -0.84
CA TRP A 42 -1.42 -4.65 -1.07
C TRP A 42 -0.80 -6.04 -1.05
N THR A 43 -0.06 -6.40 -2.10
CA THR A 43 0.54 -7.74 -2.21
C THR A 43 2.05 -7.63 -2.40
N ALA A 44 2.80 -8.23 -1.48
CA ALA A 44 4.24 -8.43 -1.59
C ALA A 44 4.52 -9.81 -2.21
N TYR A 45 5.47 -9.89 -3.14
CA TYR A 45 5.91 -11.11 -3.81
C TYR A 45 7.40 -11.35 -3.54
N PHE A 46 7.84 -12.62 -3.56
CA PHE A 46 9.24 -13.00 -3.27
C PHE A 46 10.23 -12.56 -4.36
N MET A 47 9.78 -12.23 -5.58
CA MET A 47 10.60 -11.71 -6.68
C MET A 47 9.71 -10.99 -7.71
N PRO A 48 10.25 -10.10 -8.57
CA PRO A 48 9.49 -9.42 -9.62
C PRO A 48 8.76 -10.34 -10.60
N GLU A 49 9.29 -11.53 -10.84
CA GLU A 49 8.76 -12.52 -11.79
C GLU A 49 7.95 -13.64 -11.10
N SER A 50 7.83 -13.59 -9.77
CA SER A 50 7.12 -14.61 -9.02
C SER A 50 5.66 -14.23 -8.85
N ASP A 51 4.75 -15.06 -9.37
CA ASP A 51 3.32 -14.99 -9.07
C ASP A 51 2.97 -15.51 -7.67
N MET A 52 3.98 -15.90 -6.86
CA MET A 52 3.76 -16.42 -5.52
C MET A 52 3.67 -15.26 -4.51
N PRO A 53 2.47 -14.94 -3.99
CA PRO A 53 2.35 -13.92 -2.96
C PRO A 53 3.12 -14.38 -1.72
N LEU A 54 3.83 -13.45 -1.09
CA LEU A 54 4.51 -13.63 0.19
C LEU A 54 3.59 -13.18 1.32
N ILE A 55 3.10 -11.95 1.22
CA ILE A 55 2.21 -11.30 2.19
C ILE A 55 1.16 -10.53 1.42
N ARG A 56 -0.09 -10.53 1.91
CA ARG A 56 -1.14 -9.65 1.43
C ARG A 56 -1.85 -8.96 2.58
N TRP A 57 -2.01 -7.64 2.46
CA TRP A 57 -2.96 -6.86 3.26
C TRP A 57 -4.19 -6.60 2.40
N GLN A 58 -5.37 -6.88 2.91
CA GLN A 58 -6.63 -6.70 2.18
C GLN A 58 -7.78 -6.44 3.15
N ASP A 59 -8.98 -6.19 2.62
CA ASP A 59 -10.19 -5.96 3.43
C ASP A 59 -10.01 -4.81 4.42
N PHE A 60 -9.42 -3.69 3.95
CA PHE A 60 -9.18 -2.51 4.78
C PHE A 60 -10.51 -1.90 5.25
N ASP A 61 -10.67 -1.77 6.56
CA ASP A 61 -11.80 -1.05 7.14
C ASP A 61 -11.60 0.46 7.00
N VAL A 62 -12.38 1.05 6.11
CA VAL A 62 -12.36 2.49 5.83
C VAL A 62 -13.35 3.27 6.68
N HIS A 63 -14.20 2.60 7.47
CA HIS A 63 -15.22 3.23 8.33
C HIS A 63 -14.66 3.61 9.70
N ARG A 64 -13.63 4.45 9.68
CA ARG A 64 -12.97 4.98 10.87
C ARG A 64 -13.38 6.43 11.14
N SER A 65 -13.35 6.83 12.41
CA SER A 65 -13.76 8.17 12.84
C SER A 65 -12.67 9.22 12.63
N GLY A 66 -11.41 8.80 12.46
CA GLY A 66 -10.29 9.70 12.24
C GLY A 66 -9.15 9.13 11.39
N LEU A 67 -8.37 10.03 10.77
CA LEU A 67 -7.20 9.64 9.96
C LEU A 67 -6.05 9.04 10.78
N ASN A 68 -6.03 9.28 12.09
CA ASN A 68 -5.04 8.79 13.04
C ASN A 68 -5.44 7.46 13.70
N GLU A 69 -6.61 6.93 13.37
CA GLU A 69 -7.07 5.65 13.90
C GLU A 69 -6.48 4.51 13.06
N PRO A 70 -5.96 3.45 13.71
CA PRO A 70 -5.48 2.25 13.02
C PRO A 70 -6.52 1.68 12.05
N VAL A 71 -6.02 1.11 10.95
CA VAL A 71 -6.87 0.52 9.92
C VAL A 71 -6.93 -0.98 10.16
N ALA A 72 -8.09 -1.46 10.59
CA ALA A 72 -8.32 -2.90 10.68
C ALA A 72 -8.29 -3.50 9.27
N CYS A 73 -7.62 -4.64 9.12
CA CYS A 73 -7.56 -5.35 7.85
C CYS A 73 -7.25 -6.84 8.06
N THR A 74 -7.28 -7.60 6.97
CA THR A 74 -6.84 -8.99 6.94
C THR A 74 -5.42 -9.07 6.41
N LEU A 75 -4.53 -9.69 7.20
CA LEU A 75 -3.19 -10.06 6.79
C LEU A 75 -3.14 -11.54 6.39
N LEU A 76 -2.80 -11.83 5.14
CA LEU A 76 -2.56 -13.18 4.64
C LEU A 76 -1.05 -13.42 4.52
N LEU A 77 -0.59 -14.50 5.14
CA LEU A 77 0.81 -14.93 5.12
C LEU A 77 0.87 -16.26 4.38
N TYR A 78 1.59 -16.28 3.26
CA TYR A 78 1.67 -17.47 2.39
C TYR A 78 2.93 -18.30 2.64
N HIS A 79 3.89 -17.75 3.39
CA HIS A 79 5.09 -18.45 3.83
C HIS A 79 5.27 -18.30 5.34
N TYR A 80 5.63 -19.38 6.04
CA TYR A 80 5.70 -19.41 7.50
C TYR A 80 6.66 -18.37 8.10
N GLN A 81 7.73 -17.97 7.39
CA GLN A 81 8.69 -16.97 7.88
C GLN A 81 8.37 -15.52 7.42
N SER A 82 7.31 -15.33 6.63
CA SER A 82 6.98 -14.02 6.05
C SER A 82 6.57 -12.98 7.10
N TRP A 83 6.10 -13.40 8.27
CA TRP A 83 5.71 -12.50 9.36
C TRP A 83 6.87 -11.62 9.86
N LEU A 84 8.14 -12.06 9.70
CA LEU A 84 9.30 -11.26 10.09
C LEU A 84 9.60 -10.10 9.12
N MET A 85 9.06 -10.18 7.90
CA MET A 85 9.40 -9.25 6.82
C MET A 85 8.44 -8.06 6.73
N PHE A 86 7.19 -8.21 7.18
CA PHE A 86 6.18 -7.19 6.98
C PHE A 86 6.55 -5.80 7.56
N PRO A 87 7.22 -5.65 8.73
CA PRO A 87 7.62 -4.33 9.22
C PRO A 87 8.63 -3.65 8.29
N GLN A 88 9.58 -4.43 7.75
CA GLN A 88 10.61 -3.92 6.84
C GLN A 88 10.03 -3.54 5.49
N ILE A 89 9.06 -4.33 4.99
CA ILE A 89 8.34 -4.06 3.75
C ILE A 89 7.53 -2.76 3.87
N LEU A 90 6.78 -2.57 4.96
CA LEU A 90 5.99 -1.35 5.17
C LEU A 90 6.89 -0.11 5.30
N ALA A 91 8.01 -0.21 6.02
CA ALA A 91 8.97 0.89 6.13
C ALA A 91 9.64 1.25 4.79
N GLU A 92 10.06 0.25 4.01
CA GLU A 92 10.65 0.48 2.69
C GLU A 92 9.62 1.01 1.69
N MET A 93 8.38 0.51 1.75
CA MET A 93 7.25 1.04 0.98
C MET A 93 7.08 2.54 1.24
N ASP A 94 6.96 2.94 2.50
CA ASP A 94 6.78 4.34 2.90
C ASP A 94 7.92 5.23 2.38
N ARG A 95 9.16 4.76 2.51
CA ARG A 95 10.35 5.45 2.02
C ARG A 95 10.39 5.59 0.50
N GLN A 96 9.89 4.60 -0.25
CA GLN A 96 9.81 4.68 -1.72
C GLN A 96 8.69 5.61 -2.16
N LEU A 97 7.53 5.54 -1.52
CA LEU A 97 6.40 6.43 -1.82
C LEU A 97 6.73 7.89 -1.54
N HIS A 98 7.45 8.19 -0.44
CA HIS A 98 7.92 9.56 -0.15
C HIS A 98 8.75 10.10 -1.31
N ARG A 99 9.76 9.35 -1.78
CA ARG A 99 10.62 9.75 -2.90
C ARG A 99 9.83 9.93 -4.20
N LEU A 100 8.93 9.00 -4.52
CA LEU A 100 8.09 9.10 -5.73
C LEU A 100 7.18 10.34 -5.69
N LEU A 101 6.66 10.70 -4.52
CA LEU A 101 5.82 11.90 -4.35
C LEU A 101 6.64 13.19 -4.35
N GLU A 102 7.88 13.17 -3.86
CA GLU A 102 8.81 14.31 -3.94
C GLU A 102 9.29 14.57 -5.38
N ASP A 103 9.51 13.51 -6.15
CA ASP A 103 9.94 13.58 -7.55
C ASP A 103 8.82 13.99 -8.51
N LEU A 104 7.56 14.03 -8.05
CA LEU A 104 6.47 14.56 -8.86
C LEU A 104 6.76 16.04 -9.16
N PRO A 105 6.91 16.45 -10.44
CA PRO A 105 7.02 17.86 -10.76
C PRO A 105 5.82 18.56 -10.14
N ASN A 106 6.08 19.67 -9.44
CA ASN A 106 5.08 20.47 -8.75
C ASN A 106 4.08 21.00 -9.80
N ARG A 107 3.09 20.19 -10.15
CA ARG A 107 2.21 20.42 -11.29
C ARG A 107 0.92 21.01 -10.76
N PRO A 108 0.72 22.34 -10.82
CA PRO A 108 -0.60 22.88 -10.63
C PRO A 108 -1.47 22.37 -11.80
N GLU A 109 -2.64 21.84 -11.44
CA GLU A 109 -3.77 21.61 -12.35
C GLU A 109 -3.62 20.52 -13.43
N MET A 110 -3.86 19.28 -13.03
CA MET A 110 -4.46 18.29 -13.93
C MET A 110 -5.74 17.76 -13.29
N GLY A 111 -6.84 18.45 -13.56
CA GLY A 111 -8.20 17.91 -13.64
C GLY A 111 -8.56 16.76 -12.72
N TRP A 112 -8.27 16.87 -11.41
CA TRP A 112 -8.83 15.96 -10.42
C TRP A 112 -10.34 16.14 -10.42
N LYS A 113 -11.05 15.25 -11.12
CA LYS A 113 -12.45 14.99 -10.87
C LYS A 113 -12.48 13.90 -9.80
N PRO A 114 -12.93 14.19 -8.57
CA PRO A 114 -13.12 13.12 -7.60
C PRO A 114 -14.05 12.08 -8.24
N ARG A 115 -13.68 10.80 -8.19
CA ARG A 115 -14.64 9.74 -8.52
C ARG A 115 -15.81 9.95 -7.58
N ARG A 116 -16.99 10.31 -8.13
CA ARG A 116 -18.21 10.30 -7.34
C ARG A 116 -18.37 8.87 -6.82
N LEU A 117 -18.38 8.71 -5.51
CA LEU A 117 -18.93 7.51 -4.90
C LEU A 117 -20.41 7.56 -5.27
N ASP A 118 -20.78 6.77 -6.28
CA ASP A 118 -22.19 6.54 -6.60
C ASP A 118 -22.79 5.82 -5.39
N THR A 119 -23.45 6.58 -4.51
CA THR A 119 -24.33 6.05 -3.49
C THR A 119 -25.48 5.33 -4.19
N ARG A 120 -25.46 4.01 -4.11
CA ARG A 120 -26.66 3.17 -4.26
C ARG A 120 -27.18 2.82 -2.87
#